data_AF-A0A959T1H0-F1
#
_entry.id   AF-A0A959T1H0-F1
#
_cell.length_a   1.000
_cell.length_b   1.000
_cell.length_c   1.000
_cell.angle_alpha   90.00
_cell.angle_beta   90.00
_cell.angle_gamma   90.00
#
_symmetry.space_group_name_H-M   'P 1'
#
loop_
_entity.id
_entity.type
_entity.pdbx_description
1 polymer ?
#
loop_
_entity_poly.entity_id
_entity_poly.type
_entity_poly.pdbx_seq_one_letter_code
_entity_poly.pdbx_strand_id
1 'polypeptide(L)'
;MRRPASPTPAQALLFCALVLLVQVILAAGTINDLDLFLAAGADLLNGGRVYRDLYNEAYSYFYGPVFALLLRPLAWLPDWWGELMWGLSGVAFLARSLVLLGRWNQAAQLDRSQLAVSIIAVVVFAFQPIRDNLNAGQTSFLLLWTMLEAIALAERGKW
;
A
#
# COMPACT_ATOMS: atom_id res chain seq x y z
N MET A 1 -32.24 -19.47 -23.64
CA MET A 1 -31.51 -18.30 -23.09
C MET A 1 -30.04 -18.66 -22.95
N ARG A 2 -29.12 -17.97 -23.65
CA ARG A 2 -27.68 -18.17 -23.45
C ARG A 2 -27.28 -17.51 -22.13
N ARG A 3 -26.66 -18.26 -21.21
CA ARG A 3 -26.07 -17.67 -20.00
C ARG A 3 -24.98 -16.66 -20.43
N PRO A 4 -24.91 -15.47 -19.82
CA PRO A 4 -23.82 -14.54 -20.08
C PRO A 4 -22.50 -15.24 -19.75
N ALA A 5 -21.48 -15.01 -20.58
CA ALA A 5 -20.15 -15.55 -20.34
C ALA A 5 -19.62 -15.01 -19.01
N SER A 6 -19.09 -15.88 -18.15
CA SER A 6 -18.40 -15.47 -16.93
C SER A 6 -17.13 -14.70 -17.28
N PRO A 7 -16.77 -13.65 -16.53
CA PRO A 7 -15.56 -12.89 -16.79
C PRO A 7 -14.32 -13.78 -16.70
N THR A 8 -13.34 -13.55 -17.57
CA THR A 8 -12.05 -14.25 -17.53
C THR A 8 -11.21 -13.73 -16.35
N PRO A 9 -10.21 -14.49 -15.86
CA PRO A 9 -9.30 -14.01 -14.81
C PRO A 9 -8.61 -12.68 -15.16
N ALA A 10 -8.24 -12.50 -16.44
CA ALA A 10 -7.65 -11.25 -16.92
C ALA A 10 -8.62 -10.05 -16.81
N GLN A 11 -9.91 -10.26 -17.11
CA GLN A 11 -10.93 -9.23 -16.95
C GLN A 11 -11.16 -8.86 -15.49
N ALA A 12 -11.16 -9.85 -14.59
CA ALA A 12 -11.27 -9.61 -13.15
C ALA A 12 -10.07 -8.82 -12.61
N LEU A 13 -8.84 -9.17 -13.01
CA LEU A 13 -7.63 -8.45 -12.63
C LEU A 13 -7.63 -7.01 -13.14
N LEU A 14 -8.00 -6.81 -14.41
CA LEU A 14 -8.12 -5.47 -14.99
C LEU A 14 -9.16 -4.64 -14.23
N PHE A 15 -10.32 -5.21 -13.91
CA PHE A 15 -11.33 -4.53 -13.11
C PHE A 15 -10.80 -4.13 -11.73
N CYS A 16 -10.15 -5.03 -11.00
CA CYS A 16 -9.52 -4.70 -9.72
C CYS A 16 -8.46 -3.59 -9.85
N ALA A 17 -7.62 -3.65 -10.88
CA ALA A 17 -6.61 -2.62 -11.13
C ALA A 17 -7.25 -1.25 -11.41
N LEU A 18 -8.33 -1.21 -12.18
CA LEU A 18 -9.08 0.03 -12.44
C LEU A 18 -9.75 0.57 -11.16
N VAL A 19 -10.34 -0.28 -10.33
CA VAL A 19 -10.93 0.12 -9.04
C VAL A 19 -9.86 0.72 -8.12
N LEU A 20 -8.70 0.07 -8.01
CA LEU A 20 -7.58 0.59 -7.21
C LEU A 20 -7.03 1.91 -7.78
N LEU A 21 -6.90 2.02 -9.11
CA LEU A 21 -6.44 3.25 -9.75
C LEU A 21 -7.42 4.41 -9.49
N VAL A 22 -8.72 4.17 -9.65
CA VAL A 22 -9.75 5.17 -9.33
C VAL A 22 -9.68 5.55 -7.86
N GLN A 23 -9.53 4.59 -6.95
CA GLN A 23 -9.40 4.87 -5.52
C GLN A 23 -8.18 5.75 -5.22
N VAL A 24 -7.03 5.47 -5.84
CA VAL A 24 -5.80 6.29 -5.69
C VAL A 24 -6.01 7.71 -6.22
N ILE A 25 -6.66 7.87 -7.38
CA ILE A 25 -6.95 9.19 -7.95
C ILE A 25 -7.89 9.99 -7.05
N LEU A 26 -8.90 9.34 -6.46
CA LEU A 26 -9.86 9.98 -5.56
C LEU A 26 -9.25 10.33 -4.20
N ALA A 27 -8.28 9.54 -3.72
CA ALA A 27 -7.56 9.82 -2.49
C ALA A 27 -6.55 10.98 -2.66
N ALA A 28 -5.99 11.16 -3.86
CA ALA A 28 -5.02 12.23 -4.12
C ALA A 28 -5.65 13.62 -4.07
N GLY A 29 -4.97 14.56 -3.41
CA GLY A 29 -5.43 15.90 -3.10
C GLY A 29 -6.21 16.00 -1.79
N THR A 30 -6.11 14.99 -0.91
CA THR A 30 -6.77 15.00 0.41
C THR A 30 -5.74 14.92 1.52
N ILE A 31 -6.01 15.58 2.65
CA ILE A 31 -5.10 15.55 3.81
C ILE A 31 -4.94 14.11 4.29
N ASN A 32 -3.71 13.62 4.33
CA ASN A 32 -3.39 12.25 4.67
C ASN A 32 -2.00 12.12 5.35
N ASP A 33 -1.59 10.89 5.70
CA ASP A 33 -0.35 10.64 6.44
C ASP A 33 0.91 11.07 5.67
N LEU A 34 0.86 11.13 4.32
CA LEU A 34 1.99 11.62 3.52
C LEU A 34 2.34 13.06 3.89
N ASP A 35 1.36 13.92 4.13
CA ASP A 35 1.59 15.32 4.50
C ASP A 35 2.41 15.42 5.78
N LEU A 36 2.07 14.58 6.76
CA LEU A 36 2.81 14.46 8.02
C LEU A 36 4.26 14.02 7.77
N PHE A 37 4.50 13.06 6.86
CA PHE A 37 5.85 12.61 6.55
C PHE A 37 6.68 13.68 5.82
N LEU A 38 6.06 14.42 4.90
CA LEU A 38 6.71 15.48 4.15
C LEU A 38 7.04 16.68 5.04
N ALA A 39 6.11 17.06 5.94
CA ALA A 39 6.33 18.10 6.94
C ALA A 39 7.45 17.72 7.91
N ALA A 40 7.44 16.50 8.45
CA ALA A 40 8.51 16.00 9.30
C ALA A 40 9.87 15.97 8.57
N GLY A 41 9.87 15.63 7.28
CA GLY A 41 11.08 15.66 6.45
C GLY A 41 11.64 17.08 6.28
N ALA A 42 10.78 18.08 6.12
CA ALA A 42 11.19 19.48 6.08
C ALA A 42 11.74 19.94 7.43
N ASP A 43 11.08 19.62 8.54
CA ASP A 43 11.53 19.99 9.87
C ASP A 43 12.88 19.37 10.23
N LEU A 44 13.12 18.11 9.89
CA LEU A 44 14.42 17.47 10.09
C LEU A 44 15.56 18.24 9.40
N LEU A 45 15.34 18.73 8.18
CA LEU A 45 16.35 19.49 7.44
C LEU A 45 16.59 20.89 8.00
N ASN A 46 15.59 21.46 8.67
CA ASN A 46 15.64 22.79 9.27
C ASN A 46 16.04 22.78 10.76
N GLY A 47 16.39 21.61 11.31
CA GLY A 47 16.74 21.46 12.73
C GLY A 47 15.55 21.45 13.70
N GLY A 48 14.35 21.17 13.18
CA GLY A 48 13.10 21.01 13.94
C GLY A 48 13.08 19.76 14.83
N ARG A 49 12.10 19.69 15.73
CA ARG A 49 12.01 18.63 16.76
C ARG A 49 10.87 17.69 16.44
N VAL A 50 11.06 16.87 15.41
CA VAL A 50 9.97 16.08 14.81
C VAL A 50 9.22 15.14 15.75
N TYR A 51 9.84 14.70 16.84
CA TYR A 51 9.20 13.85 17.86
C TYR A 51 8.49 14.61 18.98
N ARG A 52 8.55 15.95 18.97
CA ARG A 52 7.90 16.83 19.94
C ARG A 52 6.82 17.69 19.30
N ASP A 53 7.05 18.12 18.07
CA ASP A 53 6.15 18.99 17.34
C ASP A 53 4.93 18.18 16.83
N LEU A 54 3.78 18.86 16.68
CA LEU A 54 2.54 18.26 16.16
C LEU A 54 2.35 18.65 14.69
N TYR A 55 1.88 17.70 13.91
CA TYR A 55 1.55 17.83 12.49
C TYR A 55 0.05 17.69 12.28
N ASN A 56 -0.49 18.29 11.22
CA ASN A 56 -1.92 18.21 10.88
C ASN A 56 -2.82 18.46 12.10
N GLU A 57 -2.51 19.52 12.86
CA GLU A 57 -3.19 19.99 14.07
C GLU A 57 -3.11 19.09 15.32
N ALA A 58 -2.92 17.76 15.19
CA ALA A 58 -3.00 16.85 16.34
C ALA A 58 -2.11 15.59 16.28
N TYR A 59 -1.35 15.37 15.21
CA TYR A 59 -0.64 14.10 14.99
C TYR A 59 0.84 14.21 15.33
N SER A 60 1.34 13.25 16.11
CA SER A 60 2.77 13.08 16.35
C SER A 60 3.44 12.21 15.28
N TYR A 61 4.68 12.54 14.93
CA TYR A 61 5.51 11.71 14.07
C TYR A 61 6.16 10.58 14.88
N PHE A 62 5.94 9.33 14.48
CA PHE A 62 6.44 8.14 15.19
C PHE A 62 7.51 7.35 14.43
N TYR A 63 7.77 7.67 13.16
CA TYR A 63 8.66 6.89 12.31
C TYR A 63 10.14 7.29 12.50
N GLY A 64 11.07 6.51 11.94
CA GLY A 64 12.49 6.87 11.98
C GLY A 64 12.80 8.12 11.13
N PRO A 65 13.83 8.93 11.43
CA PRO A 65 14.11 10.16 10.68
C PRO A 65 14.44 9.90 9.20
N VAL A 66 15.11 8.77 8.93
CA VAL A 66 15.47 8.33 7.58
C VAL A 66 14.23 8.16 6.70
N PHE A 67 13.10 7.74 7.27
CA PHE A 67 11.87 7.52 6.50
C PHE A 67 11.30 8.84 5.95
N ALA A 68 11.14 9.86 6.81
CA ALA A 68 10.69 11.18 6.37
C ALA A 68 11.66 11.82 5.36
N LEU A 69 12.97 11.66 5.55
CA LEU A 69 13.97 12.16 4.59
C LEU A 69 13.90 11.43 3.24
N LEU A 70 13.61 10.13 3.24
CA LEU A 70 13.45 9.34 2.02
C LEU A 70 12.22 9.76 1.21
N LEU A 71 11.16 10.20 1.87
CA LEU A 71 9.95 10.72 1.20
C LEU A 71 10.07 12.18 0.76
N ARG A 72 11.04 12.94 1.29
CA ARG A 72 11.20 14.38 1.01
C ARG A 72 11.23 14.76 -0.49
N PRO A 73 11.83 13.97 -1.41
CA PRO A 73 11.81 14.30 -2.84
C PRO A 73 10.39 14.39 -3.42
N LEU A 74 9.38 13.73 -2.83
CA LEU A 74 7.99 13.86 -3.29
C LEU A 74 7.44 15.27 -3.07
N ALA A 75 7.91 15.99 -2.06
CA ALA A 75 7.56 17.40 -1.82
C ALA A 75 8.30 18.39 -2.75
N TRP A 76 8.93 17.92 -3.84
CA TRP A 76 9.31 18.77 -4.97
C TRP A 76 8.24 18.77 -6.08
N LEU A 77 7.27 17.87 -6.00
CA LEU A 77 6.12 17.82 -6.88
C LEU A 77 4.96 18.63 -6.28
N PRO A 78 3.97 19.05 -7.07
CA PRO A 78 2.69 19.51 -6.53
C PRO A 78 2.05 18.42 -5.67
N ASP A 79 1.39 18.79 -4.58
CA ASP A 79 0.86 17.88 -3.54
C ASP A 79 0.10 16.69 -4.15
N TRP A 80 -0.82 16.98 -5.07
CA TRP A 80 -1.61 15.96 -5.77
C TRP A 80 -0.74 14.90 -6.48
N TRP A 81 0.37 15.31 -7.11
CA TRP A 81 1.30 14.38 -7.77
C TRP A 81 2.10 13.56 -6.76
N GLY A 82 2.52 14.15 -5.65
CA GLY A 82 3.22 13.44 -4.58
C GLY A 82 2.33 12.34 -3.99
N GLU A 83 1.09 12.67 -3.66
CA GLU A 83 0.09 11.74 -3.15
C GLU A 83 -0.26 10.65 -4.17
N LEU A 84 -0.44 11.02 -5.45
CA LEU A 84 -0.71 10.05 -6.51
C LEU A 84 0.45 9.03 -6.63
N MET A 85 1.70 9.50 -6.66
CA MET A 85 2.87 8.62 -6.73
C MET A 85 2.99 7.72 -5.50
N TRP A 86 2.66 8.24 -4.32
CA TRP A 86 2.66 7.47 -3.08
C TRP A 86 1.57 6.39 -3.08
N GLY A 87 0.34 6.74 -3.47
CA GLY A 87 -0.77 5.79 -3.60
C GLY A 87 -0.49 4.69 -4.64
N LEU A 88 0.07 5.04 -5.79
CA LEU A 88 0.50 4.07 -6.81
C LEU A 88 1.61 3.14 -6.28
N SER A 89 2.55 3.67 -5.50
CA SER A 89 3.58 2.87 -4.83
C SER A 89 2.94 1.90 -3.82
N GLY A 90 1.95 2.36 -3.05
CA GLY A 90 1.15 1.52 -2.15
C GLY A 90 0.48 0.34 -2.87
N VAL A 91 -0.15 0.60 -4.02
CA VAL A 91 -0.74 -0.46 -4.86
C VAL A 91 0.33 -1.43 -5.37
N ALA A 92 1.51 -0.95 -5.77
CA ALA A 92 2.62 -1.79 -6.18
C ALA A 92 3.15 -2.69 -5.04
N PHE A 93 3.27 -2.15 -3.81
CA PHE A 93 3.66 -2.91 -2.63
C PHE A 93 2.63 -3.98 -2.26
N LEU A 94 1.33 -3.65 -2.34
CA LEU A 94 0.25 -4.62 -2.15
C LEU A 94 0.30 -5.73 -3.21
N ALA A 95 0.44 -5.37 -4.48
CA ALA A 95 0.54 -6.34 -5.57
C ALA A 95 1.74 -7.28 -5.38
N ARG A 96 2.90 -6.74 -4.98
CA ARG A 96 4.09 -7.55 -4.68
C ARG A 96 3.87 -8.48 -3.48
N SER A 97 3.21 -8.00 -2.43
CA SER A 97 2.84 -8.79 -1.26
C SER A 97 1.96 -9.99 -1.65
N LEU A 98 0.96 -9.78 -2.51
CA LEU A 98 0.09 -10.85 -3.02
C LEU A 98 0.87 -11.88 -3.85
N VAL A 99 1.86 -11.46 -4.64
CA VAL A 99 2.74 -12.38 -5.38
C VAL A 99 3.55 -13.26 -4.44
N LEU A 100 4.10 -12.70 -3.36
CA LEU A 100 4.85 -13.47 -2.36
C LEU A 100 3.96 -14.47 -1.63
N LEU A 101 2.78 -14.05 -1.16
CA LEU A 101 1.80 -14.92 -0.51
C LEU A 101 1.30 -16.03 -1.44
N GLY A 102 1.10 -15.73 -2.73
CA GLY A 102 0.69 -16.71 -3.73
C GLY A 102 1.70 -17.85 -3.90
N ARG A 103 3.00 -17.58 -3.76
CA ARG A 103 4.04 -18.61 -3.81
C ARG A 103 3.95 -19.57 -2.63
N TRP A 104 3.69 -19.07 -1.42
CA TRP A 104 3.51 -19.93 -0.24
C TRP A 104 2.18 -20.68 -0.28
N ASN A 105 1.13 -20.10 -0.86
CA ASN A 105 -0.13 -20.80 -1.05
C ASN A 105 -0.01 -22.01 -2.01
N GLN A 106 0.85 -21.93 -3.03
CA GLN A 106 1.15 -23.09 -3.88
C GLN A 106 1.78 -24.25 -3.09
N ALA A 107 2.52 -23.95 -2.01
CA ALA A 107 3.05 -24.97 -1.12
C ALA A 107 1.97 -25.63 -0.24
N ALA A 108 0.84 -24.96 0.00
CA ALA A 108 -0.25 -25.45 0.84
C ALA A 108 -1.17 -26.48 0.16
N GLN A 109 -0.99 -26.76 -1.15
CA GLN A 109 -1.73 -27.77 -1.91
C GLN A 109 -3.27 -27.66 -1.79
N LEU A 110 -3.83 -26.45 -1.69
CA LEU A 110 -5.27 -26.23 -1.59
C LEU A 110 -6.02 -26.75 -2.83
N ASP A 111 -7.18 -27.37 -2.60
CA ASP A 111 -8.09 -27.70 -3.70
C ASP A 111 -8.75 -26.45 -4.30
N ARG A 112 -9.41 -26.59 -5.46
CA ARG A 112 -10.03 -25.45 -6.16
C ARG A 112 -11.12 -24.74 -5.34
N SER A 113 -11.86 -25.48 -4.52
CA SER A 113 -12.93 -24.93 -3.69
C SER A 113 -12.38 -24.16 -2.50
N GLN A 114 -11.35 -24.71 -1.84
CA GLN A 114 -10.62 -24.07 -0.75
C GLN A 114 -9.94 -22.79 -1.26
N LEU A 115 -9.26 -22.86 -2.41
CA LEU A 115 -8.64 -21.70 -3.03
C LEU A 115 -9.67 -20.60 -3.34
N ALA A 116 -10.83 -20.96 -3.90
CA ALA A 116 -11.89 -20.00 -4.19
C ALA A 116 -12.44 -19.34 -2.92
N VAL A 117 -12.69 -20.12 -1.86
CA VAL A 117 -13.14 -19.60 -0.56
C VAL A 117 -12.08 -18.70 0.07
N SER A 118 -10.81 -19.08 0.03
CA SER A 118 -9.71 -18.25 0.54
C SER A 118 -9.60 -16.93 -0.21
N ILE A 119 -9.71 -16.94 -1.54
CA ILE A 119 -9.68 -15.71 -2.35
C ILE A 119 -10.87 -14.81 -2.01
N ILE A 120 -12.08 -15.37 -1.91
CA ILE A 120 -13.28 -14.60 -1.55
C ILE A 120 -13.13 -13.99 -0.15
N ALA A 121 -12.67 -14.79 0.82
CA ALA A 121 -12.43 -14.32 2.18
C ALA A 121 -11.42 -13.16 2.19
N VAL A 122 -10.28 -13.31 1.49
CA VAL A 122 -9.28 -12.24 1.38
C VAL A 122 -9.89 -11.00 0.75
N VAL A 123 -10.65 -11.10 -0.35
CA VAL A 123 -11.27 -9.93 -0.98
C VAL A 123 -12.24 -9.23 -0.03
N VAL A 124 -13.11 -9.98 0.65
CA VAL A 124 -14.11 -9.41 1.56
C VAL A 124 -13.45 -8.74 2.77
N PHE A 125 -12.50 -9.42 3.41
CA PHE A 125 -11.87 -8.91 4.64
C PHE A 125 -10.78 -7.87 4.38
N ALA A 126 -10.12 -7.90 3.21
CA ALA A 126 -9.09 -6.93 2.88
C ALA A 126 -9.64 -5.67 2.20
N PHE A 127 -10.87 -5.68 1.65
CA PHE A 127 -11.41 -4.54 0.91
C PHE A 127 -11.38 -3.23 1.72
N GLN A 128 -11.95 -3.24 2.94
CA GLN A 128 -11.99 -2.05 3.78
C GLN A 128 -10.58 -1.60 4.22
N PRO A 129 -9.71 -2.48 4.78
CA PRO A 129 -8.34 -2.11 5.09
C PRO A 129 -7.57 -1.54 3.89
N ILE A 130 -7.79 -2.09 2.69
CA ILE A 130 -7.12 -1.59 1.48
C ILE A 130 -7.58 -0.17 1.15
N ARG A 131 -8.89 0.06 1.14
CA ARG A 131 -9.46 1.38 0.88
C ARG A 131 -8.99 2.40 1.91
N ASP A 132 -9.06 2.05 3.19
CA ASP A 132 -8.70 2.96 4.28
C ASP A 132 -7.20 3.28 4.26
N ASN A 133 -6.35 2.31 3.90
CA ASN A 133 -4.91 2.53 3.73
C ASN A 133 -4.59 3.53 2.61
N LEU A 134 -5.23 3.35 1.45
CA LEU A 134 -5.04 4.25 0.30
C LEU A 134 -5.54 5.67 0.59
N ASN A 135 -6.70 5.81 1.24
CA ASN A 135 -7.25 7.11 1.60
C ASN A 135 -6.43 7.85 2.66
N ALA A 136 -5.90 7.11 3.63
CA ALA A 136 -5.10 7.71 4.69
C ALA A 136 -3.63 7.89 4.31
N GLY A 137 -3.19 7.53 3.10
CA GLY A 137 -1.79 7.64 2.71
C GLY A 137 -0.84 6.79 3.57
N GLN A 138 -1.35 5.73 4.19
CA GLN A 138 -0.65 4.97 5.21
C GLN A 138 0.52 4.15 4.66
N THR A 139 1.48 3.82 5.54
CA THR A 139 2.67 3.03 5.18
C THR A 139 2.46 1.51 5.27
N SER A 140 1.26 1.04 5.63
CA SER A 140 1.05 -0.38 5.98
C SER A 140 1.35 -1.33 4.83
N PHE A 141 1.09 -0.97 3.57
CA PHE A 141 1.46 -1.81 2.43
C PHE A 141 2.98 -1.91 2.22
N LEU A 142 3.72 -0.82 2.45
CA LEU A 142 5.19 -0.84 2.44
C LEU A 142 5.74 -1.76 3.54
N LEU A 143 5.18 -1.66 4.76
CA LEU A 143 5.57 -2.51 5.88
C LEU A 143 5.26 -3.99 5.60
N LEU A 144 4.05 -4.29 5.11
CA LEU A 144 3.68 -5.65 4.73
C LEU A 144 4.64 -6.21 3.68
N TRP A 145 4.89 -5.46 2.61
CA TRP A 145 5.80 -5.90 1.55
C TRP A 145 7.22 -6.15 2.08
N THR A 146 7.79 -5.22 2.84
CA THR A 146 9.16 -5.35 3.36
C THR A 146 9.31 -6.52 4.32
N MET A 147 8.31 -6.77 5.18
CA MET A 147 8.29 -7.96 6.05
C MET A 147 8.24 -9.26 5.23
N LEU A 148 7.36 -9.35 4.23
CA LEU A 148 7.23 -10.54 3.38
C LEU A 148 8.47 -10.77 2.50
N GLU A 149 9.06 -9.70 1.95
CA GLU A 149 10.26 -9.78 1.13
C GLU A 149 11.46 -10.22 1.97
N ALA A 150 11.59 -9.74 3.21
CA ALA A 150 12.62 -10.19 4.13
C ALA A 150 12.54 -11.71 4.39
N ILE A 151 11.33 -12.24 4.68
CA ILE A 151 11.11 -13.69 4.83
C ILE A 151 11.49 -14.43 3.54
N ALA A 152 11.02 -13.96 2.38
CA ALA A 152 11.31 -14.59 1.10
C ALA A 152 12.80 -14.57 0.73
N LEU A 153 13.57 -13.59 1.20
CA LEU A 153 15.02 -13.53 1.02
C LEU A 153 15.75 -14.47 1.99
N ALA A 154 15.31 -14.58 3.24
CA ALA A 154 15.84 -15.54 4.21
C ALA A 154 15.63 -16.99 3.75
N GLU A 155 14.46 -17.33 3.21
CA GLU A 155 14.20 -18.67 2.62
C GLU A 155 15.13 -19.02 1.46
N ARG A 156 15.69 -18.00 0.79
CA ARG A 156 16.64 -18.16 -0.33
C ARG A 156 18.10 -18.16 0.11
N GLY A 157 18.38 -18.09 1.41
CA GLY A 157 19.74 -17.99 1.97
C GLY A 157 20.46 -16.70 1.58
N LYS A 158 19.72 -15.63 1.32
CA LYS A 158 20.30 -14.32 0.94
C LYS A 158 20.50 -13.38 2.13
N TRP A 159 20.18 -13.85 3.34
CA TRP A 159 20.24 -13.16 4.63
C TRP A 159 20.60 -14.17 5.71
#